data_AF-A0A6A7RYU4-F1
#
_entry.id   AF-A0A6A7RYU4-F1
#
_cell.length_a   1.000
_cell.length_b   1.000
_cell.length_c   1.000
_cell.angle_alpha   90.00
_cell.angle_beta   90.00
_cell.angle_gamma   90.00
#
_symmetry.space_group_name_H-M   'P 1'
#
loop_
_entity.id
_entity.type
_entity.pdbx_description
1 polymer ?
#
loop_
_entity_poly.entity_id
_entity_poly.type
_entity_poly.pdbx_seq_one_letter_code
_entity_poly.pdbx_strand_id
1 'polypeptide(L)'
;MCCREVLGFDVDGDGSQDDGTFFSLSGEFLEAARVLQARPRGRIGYSSAIYYLLGHSAELLLKAFLYKNGRTIKDLKTISHDLQKLESLARAAGLPETVKLEQTLRLSATYKEKALEYRTRKGKRFPALGLLTEEIDKLQSAVFDKL
;
A
#
# COMPACT_ATOMS: atom_id res chain seq x y z
N MET A 1 -46.94 14.84 20.18
CA MET A 1 -45.55 15.35 20.23
C MET A 1 -44.62 14.18 20.53
N CYS A 2 -43.80 13.78 19.56
CA CYS A 2 -42.40 13.37 19.77
C CYS A 2 -41.79 13.22 18.37
N CYS A 3 -41.20 14.30 17.85
CA CYS A 3 -40.29 14.21 16.70
C CYS A 3 -39.02 13.54 17.21
N ARG A 4 -38.65 12.39 16.63
CA ARG A 4 -37.33 11.80 16.80
C ARG A 4 -36.51 12.30 15.63
N GLU A 5 -35.63 13.26 15.90
CA GLU A 5 -34.61 13.71 14.95
C GLU A 5 -33.80 12.48 14.50
N VAL A 6 -33.96 12.13 13.24
CA VAL A 6 -33.02 11.25 12.55
C VAL A 6 -31.82 12.14 12.28
N LEU A 7 -30.81 12.05 13.15
CA LEU A 7 -29.48 12.55 12.85
C LEU A 7 -28.99 11.77 11.63
N GLY A 8 -29.18 12.37 10.45
CA GLY A 8 -28.48 11.99 9.25
C GLY A 8 -26.99 12.13 9.54
N PHE A 9 -26.33 11.01 9.75
CA PHE A 9 -24.88 10.97 9.67
C PHE A 9 -24.59 11.07 8.17
N ASP A 10 -24.45 12.29 7.67
CA ASP A 10 -23.99 12.51 6.31
C ASP A 10 -22.61 11.85 6.21
N VAL A 11 -22.54 10.76 5.45
CA VAL A 11 -21.31 9.98 5.22
C VAL A 11 -20.44 10.67 4.16
N ASP A 12 -20.53 11.99 4.07
CA ASP A 12 -19.62 12.81 3.31
C ASP A 12 -18.48 13.17 4.26
N GLY A 13 -17.46 12.31 4.24
CA GLY A 13 -16.24 12.50 5.01
C GLY A 13 -15.70 13.92 4.84
N ASP A 14 -15.21 14.48 5.94
CA ASP A 14 -14.77 15.86 6.23
C ASP A 14 -13.75 16.52 5.27
N GLY A 15 -13.52 15.97 4.08
CA GLY A 15 -12.57 16.53 3.13
C GLY A 15 -11.11 16.26 3.49
N SER A 16 -10.81 15.45 4.52
CA SER A 16 -9.45 14.96 4.85
C SER A 16 -8.84 14.00 3.82
N GLN A 17 -9.40 13.94 2.62
CA GLN A 17 -8.87 13.23 1.46
C GLN A 17 -7.69 14.01 0.84
N ASP A 18 -6.73 14.36 1.68
CA ASP A 18 -5.46 14.97 1.30
C ASP A 18 -4.41 13.88 1.02
N ASP A 19 -3.42 14.24 0.23
CA ASP A 19 -2.18 13.48 0.02
C ASP A 19 -1.57 12.92 1.31
N GLY A 20 -1.66 13.69 2.39
CA GLY A 20 -1.19 13.35 3.74
C GLY A 20 -1.74 12.02 4.24
N THR A 21 -2.99 11.70 3.90
CA THR A 21 -3.63 10.46 4.36
C THR A 21 -3.01 9.20 3.76
N PHE A 22 -2.71 9.16 2.46
CA PHE A 22 -2.10 7.97 1.85
C PHE A 22 -0.66 7.79 2.30
N PHE A 23 0.12 8.86 2.32
CA PHE A 23 1.52 8.78 2.72
C PHE A 23 1.66 8.39 4.20
N SER A 24 0.93 9.05 5.10
CA SER A 24 1.00 8.76 6.54
C SER A 24 0.59 7.32 6.84
N LEU A 25 -0.55 6.88 6.27
CA LEU A 25 -1.04 5.53 6.46
C LEU A 25 -0.09 4.49 5.89
N SER A 26 0.56 4.76 4.75
CA SER A 26 1.59 3.87 4.21
C SER A 26 2.76 3.66 5.17
N GLY A 27 3.13 4.70 5.92
CA GLY A 27 4.17 4.66 6.95
C GLY A 27 3.78 3.79 8.13
N GLU A 28 2.53 3.88 8.60
CA GLU A 28 2.01 3.00 9.66
C GLU A 28 2.11 1.52 9.27
N PHE A 29 1.71 1.17 8.03
CA PHE A 29 1.79 -0.20 7.54
C PHE A 29 3.23 -0.69 7.38
N LEU A 30 4.13 0.15 6.88
CA LEU A 30 5.56 -0.17 6.75
C LEU A 30 6.20 -0.42 8.12
N GLU A 31 5.92 0.45 9.09
CA GLU A 31 6.46 0.31 10.44
C GLU A 31 5.91 -0.93 11.14
N ALA A 32 4.61 -1.21 11.00
CA ALA A 32 4.03 -2.45 11.50
C ALA A 32 4.71 -3.70 10.89
N ALA A 33 5.03 -3.67 9.59
CA ALA A 33 5.74 -4.75 8.94
C ALA A 33 7.15 -4.96 9.54
N ARG A 34 7.90 -3.87 9.78
CA ARG A 34 9.24 -3.91 10.40
C ARG A 34 9.20 -4.48 11.82
N VAL A 35 8.24 -4.03 12.63
CA VAL A 35 8.03 -4.56 14.00
C VAL A 35 7.79 -6.07 13.97
N LEU A 36 6.97 -6.56 13.03
CA LEU A 36 6.73 -8.00 12.88
C LEU A 36 7.95 -8.77 12.35
N GLN A 37 8.79 -8.16 11.50
CA GLN A 37 10.02 -8.77 11.01
C GLN A 37 11.10 -8.89 12.10
N ALA A 38 11.19 -7.90 13.00
CA ALA A 38 12.16 -7.88 14.09
C ALA A 38 11.80 -8.83 15.25
N ARG A 39 10.54 -9.29 15.31
CA ARG A 39 10.09 -10.25 16.33
C ARG A 39 10.84 -11.57 16.20
N PRO A 40 11.36 -12.14 17.32
CA PRO A 40 11.90 -13.50 17.33
C PRO A 40 10.87 -14.49 16.79
N ARG A 41 11.34 -15.47 16.01
CA ARG A 41 10.46 -16.50 15.45
C ARG A 41 9.80 -17.31 16.57
N GLY A 42 8.51 -17.06 16.78
CA GLY A 42 7.66 -17.83 17.68
C GLY A 42 7.06 -19.06 17.00
N ARG A 43 6.09 -19.70 17.66
CA ARG A 43 5.34 -20.84 17.11
C ARG A 43 4.49 -20.47 15.89
N ILE A 44 4.15 -19.19 15.73
CA ILE A 44 3.36 -18.68 14.61
C ILE A 44 4.26 -17.84 13.71
N GLY A 45 4.29 -18.20 12.41
CA GLY A 45 4.97 -17.39 11.40
C GLY A 45 4.05 -16.27 10.89
N TYR A 46 4.57 -15.04 10.86
CA TYR A 46 3.82 -13.86 10.41
C TYR A 46 4.04 -13.50 8.94
N SER A 47 4.70 -14.37 8.14
CA SER A 47 5.14 -14.03 6.78
C SER A 47 4.01 -13.51 5.89
N SER A 48 2.84 -14.14 5.89
CA SER A 48 1.69 -13.68 5.09
C SER A 48 1.21 -12.29 5.51
N ALA A 49 1.17 -12.01 6.81
CA ALA A 49 0.80 -10.70 7.33
C ALA A 49 1.85 -9.66 6.93
N ILE A 50 3.13 -9.97 7.06
CA ILE A 50 4.21 -9.07 6.65
C ILE A 50 4.12 -8.74 5.16
N TYR A 51 3.90 -9.73 4.28
CA TYR A 51 3.71 -9.46 2.85
C TYR A 51 2.49 -8.59 2.56
N TYR A 52 1.40 -8.77 3.30
CA TYR A 52 0.20 -7.95 3.15
C TYR A 52 0.50 -6.50 3.52
N LEU A 53 1.10 -6.27 4.70
CA LEU A 53 1.45 -4.94 5.18
C LEU A 53 2.41 -4.21 4.22
N LEU A 54 3.44 -4.91 3.74
CA LEU A 54 4.39 -4.37 2.76
C LEU A 54 3.71 -4.06 1.42
N GLY A 55 2.90 -4.99 0.89
CA GLY A 55 2.17 -4.75 -0.36
C GLY A 55 1.20 -3.57 -0.26
N HIS A 56 0.53 -3.42 0.88
CA HIS A 56 -0.40 -2.33 1.11
C HIS A 56 0.31 -0.99 1.31
N SER A 57 1.43 -0.96 2.02
CA SER A 57 2.29 0.23 2.12
C SER A 57 2.75 0.69 0.72
N ALA A 58 3.25 -0.22 -0.11
CA ALA A 58 3.66 0.08 -1.49
C ALA A 58 2.51 0.66 -2.33
N GLU A 59 1.31 0.09 -2.22
CA GLU A 59 0.12 0.58 -2.91
C GLU A 59 -0.19 2.03 -2.54
N LEU A 60 -0.20 2.33 -1.23
CA LEU A 60 -0.52 3.67 -0.71
C LEU A 60 0.54 4.69 -1.10
N LEU A 61 1.83 4.33 -1.08
CA LEU A 61 2.92 5.19 -1.55
C LEU A 61 2.78 5.54 -3.03
N LEU A 62 2.47 4.56 -3.89
CA LEU A 62 2.25 4.81 -5.31
C LEU A 62 1.02 5.69 -5.55
N LYS A 63 -0.04 5.51 -4.75
CA LYS A 63 -1.22 6.38 -4.80
C LYS A 63 -0.91 7.80 -4.35
N ALA A 64 -0.14 7.97 -3.27
CA ALA A 64 0.32 9.28 -2.80
C ALA A 64 1.13 10.00 -3.90
N PHE A 65 2.07 9.29 -4.53
CA PHE A 65 2.86 9.82 -5.64
C PHE A 65 1.99 10.27 -6.82
N LEU A 66 1.06 9.43 -7.25
CA LEU A 66 0.17 9.73 -8.37
C LEU A 66 -0.79 10.88 -8.07
N TYR A 67 -1.25 10.99 -6.83
CA TYR A 67 -2.09 12.09 -6.38
C TYR A 67 -1.36 13.42 -6.50
N LYS A 68 -0.13 13.50 -5.99
CA LYS A 68 0.74 14.69 -6.13
C LYS A 68 1.02 15.06 -7.60
N ASN A 69 1.02 14.06 -8.49
CA ASN A 69 1.16 14.25 -9.93
C ASN A 69 -0.19 14.44 -10.65
N GLY A 70 -1.23 14.91 -9.95
CA GLY A 70 -2.48 15.40 -10.55
C GLY A 70 -3.58 14.35 -10.73
N ARG A 71 -3.45 13.13 -10.19
CA ARG A 71 -4.56 12.15 -10.18
C ARG A 71 -5.51 12.43 -9.04
N THR A 72 -6.81 12.27 -9.28
CA THR A 72 -7.81 12.44 -8.21
C THR A 72 -7.91 11.17 -7.36
N ILE A 73 -8.35 11.30 -6.10
CA ILE A 73 -8.60 10.13 -5.24
C ILE A 73 -9.65 9.20 -5.82
N LYS A 74 -10.64 9.74 -6.54
CA LYS A 74 -11.63 8.95 -7.25
C LYS A 74 -10.96 8.04 -8.28
N ASP A 75 -10.05 8.56 -9.09
CA ASP A 75 -9.29 7.78 -10.07
C ASP A 75 -8.44 6.70 -9.38
N LEU A 76 -7.74 7.07 -8.30
CA LEU A 76 -6.87 6.16 -7.55
C LEU A 76 -7.64 5.02 -6.89
N LYS A 77 -8.87 5.27 -6.41
CA LYS A 77 -9.76 4.24 -5.89
C LYS A 77 -10.16 3.23 -6.97
N THR A 78 -10.34 3.65 -8.22
CA THR A 78 -10.68 2.72 -9.33
C THR A 78 -9.54 1.78 -9.72
N ILE A 79 -8.28 2.18 -9.47
CA ILE A 79 -7.12 1.33 -9.75
C ILE A 79 -7.01 0.17 -8.73
N SER A 80 -7.70 0.27 -7.60
CA SER A 80 -7.77 -0.76 -6.55
C SER A 80 -6.38 -1.22 -6.11
N HIS A 81 -6.16 -2.53 -5.96
CA HIS A 81 -4.94 -3.19 -5.46
C HIS A 81 -3.96 -3.61 -6.58
N ASP A 82 -4.05 -3.01 -7.77
CA ASP A 82 -3.22 -3.38 -8.91
C ASP A 82 -1.86 -2.66 -8.88
N LEU A 83 -0.89 -3.28 -8.18
CA LEU A 83 0.48 -2.75 -8.07
C LEU A 83 1.18 -2.59 -9.42
N GLN A 84 0.90 -3.44 -10.41
CA GLN A 84 1.48 -3.32 -11.76
C GLN A 84 0.98 -2.05 -12.45
N LYS A 85 -0.33 -1.82 -12.38
CA LYS A 85 -0.95 -0.63 -12.97
C LYS A 85 -0.50 0.66 -12.27
N LEU A 86 -0.41 0.64 -10.94
CA LEU A 86 0.09 1.78 -10.16
C LEU A 86 1.55 2.10 -10.49
N GLU A 87 2.40 1.09 -10.60
CA GLU A 87 3.81 1.27 -10.98
C GLU A 87 3.93 1.88 -12.38
N SER A 88 3.24 1.30 -13.37
CA SER A 88 3.27 1.80 -14.75
C SER A 88 2.82 3.26 -14.85
N LEU A 89 1.76 3.63 -14.11
CA LEU A 89 1.29 5.01 -14.05
C LEU A 89 2.29 5.92 -13.34
N ALA A 90 2.91 5.46 -12.26
CA ALA A 90 3.91 6.24 -11.51
C ALA A 90 5.15 6.50 -12.38
N ARG A 91 5.60 5.52 -13.17
CA ARG A 91 6.66 5.72 -14.18
C ARG A 91 6.28 6.76 -15.21
N ALA A 92 5.08 6.66 -15.77
CA ALA A 92 4.59 7.65 -16.74
C ALA A 92 4.48 9.06 -16.14
N ALA A 93 4.27 9.16 -14.82
CA ALA A 93 4.25 10.42 -14.08
C ALA A 93 5.64 10.88 -13.57
N GLY A 94 6.73 10.17 -13.91
CA GLY A 94 8.10 10.60 -13.62
C GLY A 94 8.71 10.03 -12.34
N LEU A 95 8.23 8.88 -11.84
CA LEU A 95 8.90 8.16 -10.75
C LEU A 95 10.34 7.79 -11.16
N PRO A 96 11.38 8.24 -10.43
CA PRO A 96 12.77 8.04 -10.82
C PRO A 96 13.12 6.57 -11.07
N GLU A 97 13.87 6.29 -12.15
CA GLU A 97 14.33 4.93 -12.48
C GLU A 97 15.25 4.33 -11.42
N THR A 98 15.85 5.17 -10.57
CA THR A 98 16.64 4.76 -9.40
C THR A 98 15.82 4.00 -8.37
N VAL A 99 14.50 4.27 -8.29
CA VAL A 99 13.55 3.51 -7.47
C VAL A 99 13.19 2.25 -8.24
N LYS A 100 13.87 1.13 -7.96
CA LYS A 100 13.51 -0.17 -8.53
C LYS A 100 12.30 -0.74 -7.82
N LEU A 101 11.36 -1.36 -8.53
CA LEU A 101 10.14 -1.95 -7.96
C LEU A 101 9.99 -3.46 -8.26
N GLU A 102 11.11 -4.15 -8.47
CA GLU A 102 11.13 -5.54 -8.94
C GLU A 102 10.50 -6.52 -7.94
N GLN A 103 10.77 -6.38 -6.64
CA GLN A 103 10.19 -7.23 -5.60
C GLN A 103 8.71 -6.93 -5.39
N THR A 104 8.33 -5.66 -5.44
CA THR A 104 6.93 -5.21 -5.37
C THR A 104 6.13 -5.79 -6.53
N LEU A 105 6.69 -5.77 -7.75
CA LEU A 105 6.06 -6.38 -8.93
C LEU A 105 6.01 -7.90 -8.85
N ARG A 106 6.98 -8.58 -8.24
CA ARG A 106 6.90 -10.02 -7.96
C ARG A 106 5.79 -10.36 -6.95
N LEU A 107 5.50 -9.45 -6.02
CA LEU A 107 4.40 -9.59 -5.07
C LEU A 107 3.04 -9.32 -5.73
N SER A 108 2.99 -8.45 -6.75
CA SER A 108 1.75 -7.93 -7.38
C SER A 108 0.71 -9.00 -7.71
N ALA A 109 1.10 -10.10 -8.35
CA ALA A 109 0.18 -11.17 -8.73
C ALA A 109 -0.47 -11.85 -7.51
N THR A 110 0.30 -12.03 -6.43
CA THR A 110 -0.22 -12.64 -5.20
C THR A 110 -1.07 -11.68 -4.38
N TYR A 111 -0.71 -10.40 -4.40
CA TYR A 111 -1.42 -9.32 -3.73
C TYR A 111 -2.79 -9.05 -4.38
N LYS A 112 -2.82 -8.91 -5.71
CA LYS A 112 -4.03 -8.69 -6.50
C LYS A 112 -5.06 -9.80 -6.35
N GLU A 113 -4.61 -11.06 -6.25
CA GLU A 113 -5.48 -12.22 -6.05
C GLU A 113 -6.01 -12.37 -4.61
N LYS A 114 -5.66 -11.48 -3.68
CA LYS A 114 -5.95 -11.62 -2.23
C LYS A 114 -5.53 -12.99 -1.67
N ALA A 115 -4.53 -13.62 -2.29
CA ALA A 115 -4.08 -14.95 -1.89
C ALA A 115 -3.35 -14.97 -0.54
N LEU A 116 -3.06 -13.78 0.01
CA LEU A 116 -2.60 -13.58 1.38
C LEU A 116 -3.76 -13.63 2.40
N GLU A 117 -4.98 -13.26 1.98
CA GLU A 117 -6.21 -13.36 2.78
C GLU A 117 -6.77 -14.78 2.75
N TYR A 118 -6.70 -15.46 1.60
CA TYR A 118 -7.21 -16.83 1.41
C TYR A 118 -6.08 -17.80 1.08
N ARG A 119 -5.61 -18.52 2.10
CA ARG A 119 -4.47 -19.46 1.95
C ARG A 119 -4.85 -20.64 1.06
N THR A 120 -4.24 -20.72 -0.11
CA THR A 120 -4.39 -21.86 -1.04
C THR A 120 -3.26 -22.87 -0.88
N ARG A 121 -3.48 -24.14 -1.30
CA ARG A 121 -2.47 -25.22 -1.20
C ARG A 121 -1.33 -25.11 -2.22
N LYS A 122 -1.35 -24.10 -3.10
CA LYS A 122 -0.31 -23.92 -4.14
C LYS A 122 0.90 -23.23 -3.53
N GLY A 123 2.08 -23.83 -3.70
CA GLY A 123 3.34 -23.17 -3.35
C GLY A 123 3.53 -21.92 -4.21
N LYS A 124 3.57 -20.74 -3.58
CA LYS A 124 3.89 -19.47 -4.24
C LYS A 124 5.32 -19.07 -3.89
N ARG A 125 6.07 -18.57 -4.88
CA ARG A 125 7.38 -17.97 -4.66
C ARG A 125 7.18 -16.53 -4.28
N PHE A 126 7.64 -16.17 -3.08
CA PHE A 126 7.62 -14.80 -2.60
C PHE A 126 9.03 -14.18 -2.68
N PRO A 127 9.13 -12.85 -2.86
CA PRO A 127 10.41 -12.16 -2.77
C PRO A 127 10.97 -12.24 -1.34
N ALA A 128 12.29 -12.12 -1.18
CA ALA A 128 12.89 -12.05 0.15
C ALA A 128 12.36 -10.82 0.89
N LEU A 129 11.91 -11.01 2.14
CA LEU A 129 11.27 -9.94 2.92
C LEU A 129 12.17 -8.72 3.09
N GLY A 130 13.46 -8.91 3.38
CA GLY A 130 14.42 -7.81 3.52
C GLY A 130 14.55 -6.97 2.25
N LEU A 131 14.70 -7.62 1.09
CA LEU A 131 14.80 -6.92 -0.20
C LEU A 131 13.51 -6.16 -0.54
N LEU A 132 12.34 -6.73 -0.23
CA LEU A 132 11.06 -6.06 -0.44
C LEU A 132 10.91 -4.83 0.49
N THR A 133 11.30 -4.95 1.75
CA THR A 133 11.29 -3.83 2.69
C THR A 133 12.22 -2.71 2.24
N GLU A 134 13.46 -3.02 1.87
CA GLU A 134 14.42 -2.04 1.35
C GLU A 134 13.90 -1.31 0.09
N GLU A 135 13.16 -2.03 -0.76
CA GLU A 135 12.55 -1.46 -1.96
C GLU A 135 11.45 -0.45 -1.62
N ILE A 136 10.60 -0.79 -0.65
CA ILE A 136 9.53 0.07 -0.17
C ILE A 136 10.09 1.28 0.59
N ASP A 137 11.18 1.12 1.33
CA ASP A 137 11.89 2.23 1.98
C ASP A 137 12.39 3.26 0.95
N LYS A 138 13.01 2.78 -0.13
CA LYS A 138 13.46 3.66 -1.23
C LYS A 138 12.29 4.35 -1.92
N LEU A 139 11.18 3.65 -2.10
CA LEU A 139 9.96 4.25 -2.62
C LEU A 139 9.43 5.33 -1.67
N GLN A 140 9.38 5.06 -0.36
CA GLN A 140 8.93 6.03 0.64
C GLN A 140 9.77 7.31 0.60
N SER A 141 11.10 7.20 0.57
CA SER A 141 11.99 8.35 0.45
C SER A 141 11.74 9.13 -0.85
N ALA A 142 11.62 8.45 -1.98
CA ALA A 142 11.40 9.11 -3.26
C ALA A 142 10.03 9.79 -3.36
N VAL A 143 9.00 9.26 -2.70
CA VAL A 143 7.70 9.92 -2.59
C VAL A 143 7.79 11.12 -1.67
N PHE A 144 8.46 10.99 -0.52
CA PHE A 144 8.67 12.09 0.43
C PHE A 144 9.40 13.29 -0.20
N ASP A 145 10.46 13.04 -0.97
CA ASP A 145 11.22 14.09 -1.67
C ASP A 145 10.38 14.86 -2.71
N LYS A 146 9.20 14.35 -3.05
CA LYS A 146 8.25 14.92 -4.02
C LYS A 146 6.98 15.48 -3.36
N LEU A 147 6.83 15.35 -2.03
CA LEU A 147 5.70 15.92 -1.28
C LEU A 147 5.84 17.42 -1.10
#